data_AF-A3VE50-F1
#
_entry.id   AF-A3VE50-F1
#
_cell.length_a   1.000
_cell.length_b   1.000
_cell.length_c   1.000
_cell.angle_alpha   90.00
_cell.angle_beta   90.00
_cell.angle_gamma   90.00
#
_symmetry.space_group_name_H-M   'P 1'
#
loop_
_entity.id
_entity.type
_entity.pdbx_description
1 polymer ?
#
loop_
_entity_poly.entity_id
_entity_poly.type
_entity_poly.pdbx_seq_one_letter_code
_entity_poly.pdbx_strand_id
1 'polypeptide(L)'
;MPKDTKTRTATLYRMVMPEHTCPFGLKSKDLLEREGYEVEDHYLETREETDAFMEKHGVETTPQTWIGGERIGGYDELREYFDKPVKDEDETSYQPVIAIFSVAALMALGLSWFTFETILTLRAFEWFIAISMCFLAVQKLQDVESFSTMFLNYDLLAKRWVRYGYLYPFGEALAGILMVAGALTFISAPVAIFIGAIGAVSVIKAVYVEKRELKCACVGGSSNVPLGFVSLTENVMMLGMGLWMGAKALWGL
;
A
#
# COMPACT_ATOMS: atom_id res chain seq x y z
N MET A 1 -39.43 28.27 0.68
CA MET A 1 -40.13 26.97 0.50
C MET A 1 -39.64 26.05 1.60
N PRO A 2 -40.52 25.51 2.45
CA PRO A 2 -40.11 24.65 3.56
C PRO A 2 -39.62 23.31 3.00
N LYS A 3 -38.46 22.83 3.48
CA LYS A 3 -37.94 21.49 3.18
C LYS A 3 -38.82 20.49 3.94
N ASP A 4 -39.52 19.62 3.22
CA ASP A 4 -40.20 18.47 3.79
C ASP A 4 -39.18 17.58 4.54
N THR A 5 -39.22 17.63 5.87
CA THR A 5 -38.57 16.67 6.77
C THR A 5 -39.38 15.38 6.76
N LYS A 6 -39.37 14.65 5.65
CA LYS A 6 -39.60 13.20 5.70
C LYS A 6 -38.31 12.58 6.22
N THR A 7 -38.35 11.97 7.40
CA THR A 7 -37.29 11.10 7.90
C THR A 7 -36.99 10.08 6.79
N ARG A 8 -35.78 10.14 6.23
CA ARG A 8 -35.39 9.25 5.14
C ARG A 8 -35.04 7.92 5.78
N THR A 9 -35.82 6.88 5.52
CA THR A 9 -35.55 5.54 6.04
C THR A 9 -34.82 4.71 4.99
N ALA A 10 -33.89 3.87 5.45
CA ALA A 10 -33.20 2.89 4.62
C ALA A 10 -33.24 1.53 5.33
N THR A 11 -33.53 0.46 4.59
CA THR A 11 -33.55 -0.89 5.12
C THR A 11 -32.24 -1.58 4.76
N LEU A 12 -31.55 -2.12 5.76
CA LEU A 12 -30.25 -2.79 5.60
C LEU A 12 -30.36 -4.22 6.13
N TYR A 13 -30.03 -5.19 5.28
CA TYR A 13 -29.86 -6.58 5.70
C TYR A 13 -28.37 -6.91 5.78
N ARG A 14 -27.89 -7.34 6.95
CA ARG A 14 -26.48 -7.68 7.16
C ARG A 14 -26.29 -8.88 8.08
N MET A 15 -25.22 -9.63 7.87
CA MET A 15 -24.84 -10.73 8.76
C MET A 15 -24.35 -10.22 10.11
N VAL A 16 -24.96 -10.73 11.17
CA VAL A 16 -24.56 -10.52 12.58
C VAL A 16 -24.70 -11.85 13.30
N MET A 17 -23.69 -12.69 13.17
CA MET A 17 -23.62 -13.98 13.86
C MET A 17 -22.75 -13.86 15.11
N PRO A 18 -22.92 -14.72 16.14
CA PRO A 18 -22.16 -14.65 17.39
C PRO A 18 -20.63 -14.59 17.21
N GLU A 19 -20.09 -15.26 16.19
CA GLU A 19 -18.66 -15.33 15.90
C GLU A 19 -18.26 -14.56 14.62
N HIS A 20 -19.21 -13.95 13.91
CA HIS A 20 -18.94 -13.32 12.62
C HIS A 20 -19.84 -12.11 12.35
N THR A 21 -19.24 -10.92 12.35
CA THR A 21 -19.90 -9.68 11.93
C THR A 21 -19.33 -9.24 10.59
N CYS A 22 -20.20 -9.03 9.60
CA CYS A 22 -19.77 -8.59 8.27
C CYS A 22 -19.23 -7.14 8.31
N PRO A 23 -17.95 -6.90 7.94
CA PRO A 23 -17.38 -5.55 7.92
C PRO A 23 -18.08 -4.61 6.95
N PHE A 24 -18.51 -5.12 5.79
CA PHE A 24 -19.24 -4.32 4.80
C PHE A 24 -20.63 -3.93 5.31
N GLY A 25 -21.30 -4.79 6.08
CA GLY A 25 -22.58 -4.45 6.73
C GLY A 25 -22.45 -3.27 7.69
N LEU A 26 -21.39 -3.26 8.51
CA LEU A 26 -21.11 -2.13 9.39
C LEU A 26 -20.81 -0.84 8.61
N LYS A 27 -20.03 -0.93 7.52
CA LYS A 27 -19.73 0.22 6.67
C LYS A 27 -20.96 0.75 5.93
N SER A 28 -21.86 -0.12 5.46
CA SER A 28 -23.13 0.29 4.85
C SER A 28 -24.01 1.03 5.87
N LYS A 29 -24.11 0.52 7.10
CA LYS A 29 -24.86 1.18 8.17
C LYS A 29 -24.30 2.57 8.48
N ASP A 30 -23.01 2.67 8.76
CA ASP A 30 -22.34 3.96 9.05
C ASP A 30 -22.48 4.95 7.88
N LEU A 31 -22.40 4.47 6.64
CA LEU A 31 -22.62 5.30 5.46
C LEU A 31 -24.05 5.87 5.40
N LEU A 32 -25.06 5.03 5.57
CA LEU A 32 -26.47 5.45 5.59
C LEU A 32 -26.75 6.48 6.70
N GLU A 33 -26.24 6.22 7.91
CA GLU A 33 -26.40 7.13 9.05
C GLU A 33 -25.75 8.50 8.80
N ARG A 34 -24.56 8.54 8.16
CA ARG A 34 -23.86 9.79 7.80
C ARG A 34 -24.58 10.59 6.72
N GLU A 35 -25.27 9.91 5.81
CA GLU A 35 -26.11 10.55 4.78
C GLU A 35 -27.49 10.97 5.33
N GLY A 36 -27.72 10.78 6.63
CA GLY A 36 -28.91 11.25 7.34
C GLY A 36 -30.11 10.32 7.24
N TYR A 37 -29.89 9.04 6.95
CA TYR A 37 -30.94 8.03 6.96
C TYR A 37 -31.12 7.40 8.34
N GLU A 38 -32.38 7.14 8.70
CA GLU A 38 -32.71 6.22 9.79
C GLU A 38 -32.65 4.78 9.24
N VAL A 39 -31.81 3.95 9.83
CA VAL A 39 -31.52 2.60 9.30
C VAL A 39 -32.37 1.55 10.02
N GLU A 40 -33.26 0.91 9.26
CA GLU A 40 -33.93 -0.33 9.65
C GLU A 40 -32.94 -1.49 9.47
N ASP A 41 -32.23 -1.81 10.54
CA ASP A 41 -31.12 -2.76 10.56
C ASP A 41 -31.62 -4.18 10.84
N HIS A 42 -31.72 -5.01 9.80
CA HIS A 42 -32.15 -6.40 9.87
C HIS A 42 -30.95 -7.36 9.91
N TYR A 43 -30.90 -8.17 10.96
CA TYR A 43 -29.82 -9.14 11.14
C TYR A 43 -30.15 -10.47 10.48
N LEU A 44 -29.14 -11.02 9.82
CA LEU A 44 -29.07 -12.42 9.41
C LEU A 44 -28.15 -13.10 10.42
N GLU A 45 -28.73 -13.83 11.37
CA GLU A 45 -28.04 -14.36 12.56
C GLU A 45 -27.54 -15.79 12.35
N THR A 46 -27.99 -16.45 11.28
CA THR A 46 -27.54 -17.79 10.87
C THR A 46 -27.13 -17.85 9.40
N ARG A 47 -26.36 -18.89 9.05
CA ARG A 47 -25.98 -19.14 7.66
C ARG A 47 -27.19 -19.52 6.82
N GLU A 48 -28.08 -20.34 7.36
CA GLU A 48 -29.33 -20.75 6.72
C GLU A 48 -30.23 -19.54 6.41
N GLU A 49 -30.34 -18.57 7.34
CA GLU A 49 -31.05 -17.32 7.09
C GLU A 49 -30.38 -16.48 5.99
N THR A 50 -29.06 -16.43 5.98
CA THR A 50 -28.30 -15.69 4.96
C THR A 50 -28.49 -16.31 3.59
N ASP A 51 -28.37 -17.63 3.48
CA ASP A 51 -28.56 -18.37 2.22
C ASP A 51 -30.00 -18.24 1.72
N ALA A 52 -30.98 -18.38 2.62
CA ALA A 52 -32.40 -18.18 2.29
C ALA A 52 -32.70 -16.73 1.87
N PHE A 53 -32.07 -15.74 2.50
CA PHE A 53 -32.19 -14.34 2.10
C PHE A 53 -31.60 -14.08 0.71
N MET A 54 -30.43 -14.63 0.43
CA MET A 54 -29.73 -14.53 -0.85
C MET A 54 -30.55 -15.17 -1.98
N GLU A 55 -31.07 -16.38 -1.75
CA GLU A 55 -31.96 -17.07 -2.69
C GLU A 55 -33.25 -16.28 -2.94
N LYS A 56 -33.92 -15.83 -1.86
CA LYS A 56 -35.17 -15.07 -1.95
C LYS A 56 -35.05 -13.78 -2.75
N HIS A 57 -33.92 -13.07 -2.64
CA HIS A 57 -33.70 -11.79 -3.31
C HIS A 57 -32.83 -11.90 -4.57
N GLY A 58 -32.38 -13.10 -4.93
CA GLY A 58 -31.51 -13.33 -6.09
C GLY A 58 -30.21 -12.52 -6.03
N VAL A 59 -29.54 -12.53 -4.88
CA VAL A 59 -28.25 -11.84 -4.67
C VAL A 59 -27.19 -12.85 -4.27
N GLU A 60 -25.94 -12.59 -4.64
CA GLU A 60 -24.81 -13.48 -4.32
C GLU A 60 -24.10 -13.10 -3.02
N THR A 61 -24.33 -11.89 -2.51
CA THR A 61 -23.60 -11.33 -1.38
C THR A 61 -24.49 -10.53 -0.44
N THR A 62 -24.06 -10.42 0.81
CA THR A 62 -24.59 -9.48 1.80
C THR A 62 -23.46 -8.55 2.28
N PRO A 63 -23.72 -7.31 2.75
CA PRO A 63 -25.04 -6.73 3.03
C PRO A 63 -25.84 -6.36 1.77
N GLN A 64 -27.12 -6.05 1.94
CA GLN A 64 -27.98 -5.50 0.90
C GLN A 64 -28.81 -4.33 1.45
N THR A 65 -28.91 -3.25 0.67
CA THR A 65 -29.54 -1.98 1.07
C THR A 65 -30.73 -1.65 0.19
N TRP A 66 -31.82 -1.17 0.81
CA TRP A 66 -32.99 -0.61 0.15
C TRP A 66 -33.23 0.82 0.61
N ILE A 67 -33.58 1.69 -0.34
CA ILE A 67 -33.96 3.09 -0.07
C ILE A 67 -35.25 3.38 -0.83
N GLY A 68 -36.28 3.87 -0.13
CA GLY A 68 -37.57 4.19 -0.77
C GLY A 68 -38.26 2.99 -1.43
N GLY A 69 -37.98 1.77 -0.97
CA GLY A 69 -38.52 0.53 -1.53
C GLY A 69 -37.76 -0.01 -2.76
N GLU A 70 -36.76 0.72 -3.26
CA GLU A 70 -35.89 0.29 -4.35
C GLU A 70 -34.63 -0.38 -3.79
N ARG A 71 -34.20 -1.50 -4.39
CA ARG A 71 -32.96 -2.18 -4.01
C ARG A 71 -31.77 -1.43 -4.59
N ILE A 72 -30.90 -0.92 -3.73
CA ILE A 72 -29.66 -0.25 -4.14
C ILE A 72 -28.56 -1.28 -4.41
N GLY A 73 -28.39 -2.26 -3.52
CA GLY A 73 -27.39 -3.31 -3.67
C GLY A 73 -26.48 -3.46 -2.45
N GLY A 74 -25.27 -3.96 -2.69
CA GLY A 74 -24.22 -4.13 -1.69
C GLY A 74 -23.58 -2.81 -1.26
N TYR A 75 -22.40 -2.90 -0.65
CA TYR A 75 -21.71 -1.71 -0.15
C TYR A 75 -21.18 -0.84 -1.28
N ASP A 76 -20.70 -1.42 -2.38
CA ASP A 76 -20.14 -0.63 -3.49
C ASP A 76 -21.24 0.09 -4.26
N GLU A 77 -22.36 -0.56 -4.58
CA GLU A 77 -23.52 0.08 -5.21
C GLU A 77 -24.12 1.17 -4.31
N LEU A 78 -24.11 0.97 -2.99
CA LEU A 78 -24.52 1.99 -2.04
C LEU A 78 -23.59 3.22 -2.07
N ARG A 79 -22.30 3.03 -2.30
CA ARG A 79 -21.36 4.15 -2.46
C ARG A 79 -21.60 4.88 -3.77
N GLU A 80 -21.86 4.18 -4.86
CA GLU A 80 -22.24 4.79 -6.15
C GLU A 80 -23.52 5.62 -6.01
N TYR A 81 -24.53 5.10 -5.32
CA TYR A 81 -25.79 5.81 -5.06
C TYR A 81 -25.59 7.18 -4.38
N PHE A 82 -24.55 7.31 -3.54
CA PHE A 82 -24.20 8.56 -2.86
C PHE A 82 -23.06 9.34 -3.53
N ASP A 83 -22.79 9.08 -4.81
CA ASP A 83 -21.71 9.70 -5.59
C ASP A 83 -20.33 9.59 -4.89
N LYS A 84 -20.13 8.54 -4.11
CA LYS A 84 -18.86 8.27 -3.44
C LYS A 84 -17.98 7.40 -4.35
N PRO A 85 -16.66 7.66 -4.41
CA PRO A 85 -15.77 6.95 -5.31
C PRO A 85 -15.68 5.48 -4.93
N VAL A 86 -16.17 4.57 -5.78
CA VAL A 86 -15.90 3.13 -5.65
C VAL A 86 -14.47 2.88 -6.12
N LYS A 87 -13.73 2.03 -5.40
CA LYS A 87 -12.38 1.69 -5.84
C LYS A 87 -12.50 0.65 -6.94
N ASP A 88 -12.14 1.01 -8.15
CA ASP A 88 -11.85 0.00 -9.17
C ASP A 88 -10.62 -0.80 -8.73
N GLU A 89 -10.69 -2.13 -8.87
CA GLU A 89 -9.58 -3.03 -8.51
C GLU A 89 -8.29 -2.74 -9.29
N ASP A 90 -8.37 -2.00 -10.39
CA ASP A 90 -7.25 -1.60 -11.23
C ASP A 90 -6.87 -0.10 -11.13
N GLU A 91 -7.55 0.69 -10.29
CA GLU A 91 -7.21 2.11 -10.14
C GLU A 91 -5.83 2.28 -9.51
N THR A 92 -4.99 3.12 -10.11
CA THR A 92 -3.64 3.38 -9.60
C THR A 92 -3.71 4.08 -8.26
N SER A 93 -3.04 3.53 -7.24
CA SER A 93 -3.03 4.11 -5.90
C SER A 93 -1.61 4.45 -5.43
N TYR A 94 -1.34 5.73 -5.21
CA TYR A 94 -0.07 6.20 -4.61
C TYR A 94 -0.15 6.33 -3.08
N GLN A 95 -1.33 6.14 -2.48
CA GLN A 95 -1.54 6.32 -1.05
C GLN A 95 -0.55 5.50 -0.19
N PRO A 96 -0.28 4.20 -0.47
CA PRO A 96 0.70 3.44 0.30
C PRO A 96 2.11 4.02 0.24
N VAL A 97 2.52 4.48 -0.95
CA VAL A 97 3.84 5.08 -1.18
C VAL A 97 3.98 6.39 -0.41
N ILE A 98 2.98 7.27 -0.54
CA ILE A 98 2.95 8.55 0.18
C ILE A 98 3.02 8.30 1.69
N ALA A 99 2.27 7.33 2.21
CA ALA A 99 2.31 6.98 3.62
C ALA A 99 3.71 6.54 4.07
N ILE A 100 4.36 5.61 3.35
CA ILE A 100 5.71 5.11 3.67
C ILE A 100 6.72 6.25 3.72
N PHE A 101 6.80 7.07 2.67
CA PHE A 101 7.77 8.16 2.60
C PHE A 101 7.46 9.29 3.60
N SER A 102 6.18 9.62 3.83
CA SER A 102 5.81 10.64 4.80
C SER A 102 6.16 10.23 6.23
N VAL A 103 5.85 8.99 6.61
CA VAL A 103 6.19 8.47 7.95
C VAL A 103 7.71 8.37 8.12
N ALA A 104 8.44 7.88 7.12
CA ALA A 104 9.89 7.82 7.15
C ALA A 104 10.52 9.22 7.30
N ALA A 105 10.01 10.22 6.58
CA ALA A 105 10.48 11.60 6.68
C ALA A 105 10.25 12.17 8.08
N LEU A 106 9.03 12.01 8.63
CA LEU A 106 8.70 12.48 9.97
C LEU A 106 9.57 11.80 11.04
N MET A 107 9.82 10.49 10.92
CA MET A 107 10.73 9.77 11.81
C MET A 107 12.16 10.32 11.72
N ALA A 108 12.68 10.53 10.52
CA ALA A 108 14.03 11.05 10.32
C ALA A 108 14.22 12.47 10.88
N LEU A 109 13.22 13.34 10.66
CA LEU A 109 13.19 14.69 11.25
C LEU A 109 13.08 14.63 12.78
N GLY A 110 12.25 13.74 13.31
CA GLY A 110 12.12 13.53 14.76
C GLY A 110 13.41 13.04 15.40
N LEU A 111 14.11 12.10 14.77
CA LEU A 111 15.43 11.63 15.22
C LEU A 111 16.49 12.73 15.15
N SER A 112 16.47 13.54 14.09
CA SER A 112 17.37 14.68 13.94
C SER A 112 17.15 15.72 15.02
N TRP A 113 15.90 16.08 15.30
CA TRP A 113 15.56 16.94 16.42
C TRP A 113 16.09 16.34 17.72
N PHE A 114 15.76 15.08 18.01
CA PHE A 114 16.13 14.44 19.27
C PHE A 114 17.65 14.39 19.51
N THR A 115 18.44 14.20 18.45
CA THR A 115 19.89 14.00 18.57
C THR A 115 20.69 15.30 18.45
N PHE A 116 20.25 16.23 17.59
CA PHE A 116 21.02 17.43 17.23
C PHE A 116 20.33 18.74 17.61
N GLU A 117 19.15 18.68 18.24
CA GLU A 117 18.26 19.83 18.52
C GLU A 117 17.92 20.67 17.27
N THR A 118 18.18 20.11 16.09
CA THR A 118 18.03 20.73 14.78
C THR A 118 17.25 19.78 13.88
N ILE A 119 16.18 20.29 13.28
CA ILE A 119 15.25 19.48 12.49
C ILE A 119 15.86 19.08 11.14
N LEU A 120 16.44 20.06 10.43
CA LEU A 120 16.98 19.85 9.09
C LEU A 120 18.50 19.71 9.16
N THR A 121 18.97 18.47 9.11
CA THR A 121 20.40 18.14 9.05
C THR A 121 20.68 17.21 7.87
N LEU A 122 21.94 17.14 7.42
CA LEU A 122 22.37 16.12 6.45
C LEU A 122 22.08 14.71 6.97
N ARG A 123 22.23 14.49 8.28
CA ARG A 123 21.92 13.21 8.93
C ARG A 123 20.44 12.87 8.88
N ALA A 124 19.55 13.86 8.97
CA ALA A 124 18.11 13.67 8.78
C ALA A 124 17.81 13.15 7.36
N PHE A 125 18.48 13.69 6.34
CA PHE A 125 18.32 13.21 4.97
C PHE A 125 18.85 11.78 4.79
N GLU A 126 20.00 11.47 5.39
CA GLU A 126 20.55 10.10 5.40
C GLU A 126 19.57 9.10 6.06
N TRP A 127 19.02 9.46 7.22
CA TRP A 127 18.05 8.62 7.92
C TRP A 127 16.74 8.49 7.16
N PHE A 128 16.27 9.54 6.49
CA PHE A 128 15.07 9.47 5.67
C PHE A 128 15.19 8.38 4.61
N ILE A 129 16.27 8.39 3.82
CA ILE A 129 16.51 7.40 2.76
C ILE A 129 16.61 5.99 3.37
N ALA A 130 17.42 5.82 4.42
CA ALA A 130 17.66 4.51 5.02
C ALA A 130 16.40 3.93 5.68
N ILE A 131 15.59 4.75 6.36
CA ILE A 131 14.31 4.33 6.96
C ILE A 131 13.30 3.99 5.87
N SER A 132 13.21 4.78 4.79
CA SER A 132 12.37 4.45 3.64
C SER A 132 12.74 3.11 3.01
N MET A 133 14.05 2.83 2.84
CA MET A 133 14.52 1.52 2.38
C MET A 133 14.10 0.39 3.33
N CYS A 134 14.21 0.58 4.64
CA CYS A 134 13.74 -0.43 5.60
C CYS A 134 12.24 -0.70 5.47
N PHE A 135 11.41 0.33 5.33
CA PHE A 135 9.96 0.15 5.15
C PHE A 135 9.61 -0.55 3.85
N LEU A 136 10.23 -0.18 2.73
CA LEU A 136 10.02 -0.85 1.45
C LEU A 136 10.50 -2.31 1.49
N ALA A 137 11.65 -2.58 2.13
CA ALA A 137 12.13 -3.92 2.34
C ALA A 137 11.17 -4.77 3.17
N VAL A 138 10.54 -4.20 4.21
CA VAL A 138 9.50 -4.89 4.99
C VAL A 138 8.31 -5.27 4.10
N GLN A 139 7.83 -4.39 3.22
CA GLN A 139 6.74 -4.72 2.30
C GLN A 139 7.10 -5.88 1.36
N LYS A 140 8.35 -5.91 0.89
CA LYS A 140 8.87 -7.01 0.04
C LYS A 140 9.03 -8.32 0.83
N LEU A 141 9.35 -8.23 2.12
CA LEU A 141 9.53 -9.39 3.01
C LEU A 141 8.22 -10.00 3.51
N GLN A 142 7.12 -9.24 3.55
CA GLN A 142 5.80 -9.74 3.96
C GLN A 142 5.30 -10.88 3.06
N ASP A 143 5.57 -10.78 1.76
CA ASP A 143 5.25 -11.82 0.78
C ASP A 143 6.35 -11.88 -0.30
N VAL A 144 7.41 -12.62 0.03
CA VAL A 144 8.59 -12.78 -0.84
C VAL A 144 8.23 -13.51 -2.13
N GLU A 145 7.27 -14.44 -2.09
CA GLU A 145 6.88 -15.22 -3.27
C GLU A 145 6.19 -14.32 -4.29
N SER A 146 5.20 -13.55 -3.84
CA SER A 146 4.51 -12.59 -4.70
C SER A 146 5.44 -11.47 -5.18
N PHE A 147 6.31 -10.95 -4.29
CA PHE A 147 7.35 -9.99 -4.68
C PHE A 147 8.24 -10.55 -5.79
N SER A 148 8.84 -11.71 -5.59
CA SER A 148 9.80 -12.30 -6.52
C SER A 148 9.16 -12.56 -7.88
N THR A 149 7.92 -13.05 -7.89
CA THR A 149 7.13 -13.28 -9.12
C THR A 149 6.92 -11.97 -9.89
N MET A 150 6.52 -10.89 -9.22
CA MET A 150 6.37 -9.58 -9.87
C MET A 150 7.71 -8.98 -10.31
N PHE A 151 8.75 -9.13 -9.50
CA PHE A 151 10.09 -8.60 -9.76
C PHE A 151 10.72 -9.22 -11.01
N LEU A 152 10.48 -10.51 -11.25
CA LEU A 152 10.91 -11.22 -12.47
C LEU A 152 10.34 -10.61 -13.77
N ASN A 153 9.24 -9.87 -13.72
CA ASN A 153 8.65 -9.29 -14.94
C ASN A 153 9.50 -8.18 -15.55
N TYR A 154 10.33 -7.49 -14.76
CA TYR A 154 11.13 -6.36 -15.24
C TYR A 154 12.62 -6.44 -14.89
N ASP A 155 13.01 -7.04 -13.76
CA ASP A 155 14.40 -7.04 -13.35
C ASP A 155 15.28 -7.96 -14.22
N LEU A 156 16.34 -7.37 -14.79
CA LEU A 156 17.22 -8.05 -15.72
C LEU A 156 18.04 -9.16 -15.07
N LEU A 157 18.50 -8.95 -13.83
CA LEU A 157 19.29 -9.95 -13.12
C LEU A 157 18.39 -11.06 -12.58
N ALA A 158 17.23 -10.73 -12.04
CA ALA A 158 16.25 -11.71 -11.57
C ALA A 158 15.79 -12.64 -12.70
N LYS A 159 15.54 -12.10 -13.90
CA LYS A 159 15.22 -12.91 -15.10
C LYS A 159 16.30 -13.92 -15.44
N ARG A 160 17.56 -13.58 -15.23
CA ARG A 160 18.70 -14.47 -15.50
C ARG A 160 18.98 -15.44 -14.35
N TRP A 161 18.73 -15.02 -13.12
CA TRP A 161 18.95 -15.81 -11.91
C TRP A 161 17.80 -15.62 -10.93
N VAL A 162 16.79 -16.49 -11.01
CA VAL A 162 15.55 -16.37 -10.23
C VAL A 162 15.79 -16.26 -8.72
N ARG A 163 16.78 -16.97 -8.18
CA ARG A 163 17.12 -16.91 -6.74
C ARG A 163 17.56 -15.52 -6.28
N TYR A 164 18.06 -14.67 -7.18
CA TYR A 164 18.33 -13.26 -6.87
C TYR A 164 17.07 -12.52 -6.43
N GLY A 165 15.92 -12.78 -7.06
CA GLY A 165 14.65 -12.16 -6.68
C GLY A 165 14.23 -12.49 -5.24
N TYR A 166 14.58 -13.69 -4.74
CA TYR A 166 14.35 -14.07 -3.35
C TYR A 166 15.34 -13.43 -2.38
N LEU A 167 16.59 -13.18 -2.81
CA LEU A 167 17.63 -12.58 -1.98
C LEU A 167 17.53 -11.04 -1.90
N TYR A 168 16.96 -10.41 -2.93
CA TYR A 168 16.88 -8.96 -3.06
C TYR A 168 16.26 -8.26 -1.84
N PRO A 169 15.09 -8.68 -1.31
CA PRO A 169 14.45 -8.02 -0.17
C PRO A 169 15.34 -8.05 1.09
N PHE A 170 16.09 -9.15 1.29
CA PHE A 170 17.01 -9.27 2.41
C PHE A 170 18.25 -8.39 2.24
N GLY A 171 18.79 -8.29 1.02
CA GLY A 171 19.90 -7.40 0.71
C GLY A 171 19.54 -5.94 0.93
N GLU A 172 18.35 -5.54 0.54
CA GLU A 172 17.83 -4.20 0.77
C GLU A 172 17.57 -3.91 2.25
N ALA A 173 16.95 -4.85 2.98
CA ALA A 173 16.76 -4.73 4.43
C ALA A 173 18.10 -4.58 5.15
N LEU A 174 19.07 -5.44 4.82
CA LEU A 174 20.42 -5.39 5.38
C LEU A 174 21.08 -4.04 5.11
N ALA A 175 21.04 -3.57 3.86
CA ALA A 175 21.61 -2.28 3.49
C ALA A 175 20.94 -1.13 4.27
N GLY A 176 19.61 -1.07 4.27
CA GLY A 176 18.85 -0.02 4.99
C GLY A 176 19.17 0.01 6.49
N ILE A 177 19.14 -1.15 7.15
CA ILE A 177 19.40 -1.25 8.61
C ILE A 177 20.82 -0.77 8.94
N LEU A 178 21.81 -1.22 8.18
CA LEU A 178 23.21 -0.81 8.38
C LEU A 178 23.42 0.67 8.07
N MET A 179 22.73 1.22 7.07
CA MET A 179 22.77 2.64 6.74
C MET A 179 22.14 3.52 7.83
N VAL A 180 21.01 3.11 8.44
CA VAL A 180 20.42 3.79 9.60
C VAL A 180 21.42 3.86 10.74
N ALA A 181 22.05 2.73 11.06
CA ALA A 181 23.08 2.65 12.11
C ALA A 181 24.34 3.46 11.77
N GLY A 182 24.61 3.73 10.49
CA GLY A 182 25.91 4.24 10.04
C GLY A 182 27.05 3.24 10.25
N ALA A 183 26.73 1.95 10.38
CA ALA A 183 27.66 0.88 10.72
C ALA A 183 27.94 -0.02 9.51
N LEU A 184 29.13 -0.62 9.46
CA LEU A 184 29.53 -1.58 8.42
C LEU A 184 29.26 -1.05 6.99
N THR A 185 29.55 0.24 6.75
CA THR A 185 29.34 0.91 5.46
C THR A 185 30.07 0.23 4.31
N PHE A 186 31.19 -0.44 4.59
CA PHE A 186 31.90 -1.27 3.61
C PHE A 186 31.08 -2.48 3.11
N ILE A 187 30.03 -2.90 3.83
CA ILE A 187 29.09 -3.94 3.40
C ILE A 187 27.84 -3.29 2.81
N SER A 188 27.24 -2.34 3.52
CA SER A 188 25.96 -1.77 3.10
C SER A 188 26.05 -0.95 1.82
N ALA A 189 27.15 -0.21 1.61
CA ALA A 189 27.34 0.60 0.41
C ALA A 189 27.48 -0.27 -0.86
N PRO A 190 28.36 -1.29 -0.93
CA PRO A 190 28.43 -2.15 -2.11
C PRO A 190 27.11 -2.87 -2.41
N VAL A 191 26.40 -3.35 -1.38
CA VAL A 191 25.09 -4.00 -1.56
C VAL A 191 24.09 -3.03 -2.17
N ALA A 192 23.93 -1.83 -1.59
CA ALA A 192 23.01 -0.80 -2.08
C ALA A 192 23.36 -0.32 -3.49
N ILE A 193 24.64 -0.09 -3.77
CA ILE A 193 25.12 0.29 -5.11
C ILE A 193 24.80 -0.79 -6.13
N PHE A 194 25.08 -2.05 -5.81
CA PHE A 194 24.88 -3.17 -6.73
C PHE A 194 23.39 -3.35 -7.06
N ILE A 195 22.54 -3.48 -6.04
CA ILE A 195 21.11 -3.71 -6.25
C ILE A 195 20.42 -2.47 -6.83
N GLY A 196 20.80 -1.27 -6.40
CA GLY A 196 20.25 -0.01 -6.90
C GLY A 196 20.64 0.28 -8.35
N ALA A 197 21.89 0.02 -8.74
CA ALA A 197 22.33 0.20 -10.12
C ALA A 197 21.62 -0.76 -11.07
N ILE A 198 21.55 -2.05 -10.72
CA ILE A 198 20.86 -3.06 -11.53
C ILE A 198 19.37 -2.74 -11.61
N GLY A 199 18.72 -2.44 -10.48
CA GLY A 199 17.30 -2.10 -10.44
C GLY A 199 16.98 -0.83 -11.25
N ALA A 200 17.81 0.21 -11.17
CA ALA A 200 17.63 1.43 -11.96
C ALA A 200 17.70 1.14 -13.47
N VAL A 201 18.71 0.37 -13.91
CA VAL A 201 18.85 -0.01 -15.33
C VAL A 201 17.67 -0.89 -15.77
N SER A 202 17.23 -1.83 -14.93
CA SER A 202 16.06 -2.68 -15.17
C SER A 202 14.78 -1.86 -15.37
N VAL A 203 14.50 -0.89 -14.49
CA VAL A 203 13.30 -0.03 -14.55
C VAL A 203 13.37 0.90 -15.76
N ILE A 204 14.54 1.52 -16.04
CA ILE A 204 14.72 2.37 -17.22
C ILE A 204 14.40 1.58 -18.49
N LYS A 205 14.94 0.37 -18.61
CA LYS A 205 14.69 -0.47 -19.78
C LYS A 205 13.21 -0.87 -19.88
N ALA A 206 12.61 -1.37 -18.81
CA ALA A 206 11.24 -1.88 -18.84
C ALA A 206 10.19 -0.79 -19.08
N VAL A 207 10.35 0.38 -18.44
CA VAL A 207 9.33 1.44 -18.45
C VAL A 207 9.61 2.51 -19.50
N TYR A 208 10.86 2.97 -19.64
CA TYR A 208 11.17 4.11 -20.52
C TYR A 208 11.54 3.67 -21.94
N VAL A 209 12.15 2.50 -22.10
CA VAL A 209 12.51 1.96 -23.43
C VAL A 209 11.40 1.06 -23.97
N GLU A 210 10.97 0.08 -23.18
CA GLU A 210 9.97 -0.91 -23.60
C GLU A 210 8.52 -0.45 -23.39
N LYS A 211 8.31 0.71 -22.74
CA LYS A 211 6.99 1.32 -22.47
C LYS A 211 5.98 0.34 -21.86
N ARG A 212 6.43 -0.56 -20.99
CA ARG A 212 5.55 -1.50 -20.30
C ARG A 212 4.85 -0.84 -19.13
N GLU A 213 3.53 -1.00 -19.06
CA GLU A 213 2.74 -0.66 -17.89
C GLU A 213 2.83 -1.82 -16.89
N LEU A 214 3.59 -1.62 -15.81
CA LEU A 214 3.84 -2.64 -14.80
C LEU A 214 3.51 -2.10 -13.40
N LYS A 215 2.96 -2.98 -12.57
CA LYS A 215 2.73 -2.71 -11.14
C LYS A 215 4.06 -2.77 -10.38
N CYS A 216 4.21 -1.90 -9.39
CA CYS A 216 5.43 -1.75 -8.60
C CYS A 216 5.54 -2.88 -7.56
N ALA A 217 6.61 -3.67 -7.62
CA ALA A 217 6.87 -4.69 -6.60
C ALA A 217 7.36 -4.10 -5.26
N CYS A 218 7.71 -2.81 -5.23
CA CYS A 218 8.33 -2.21 -4.05
C CYS A 218 7.41 -2.06 -2.84
N VAL A 219 6.10 -2.11 -3.05
CA VAL A 219 5.08 -2.07 -1.98
C VAL A 219 4.47 -3.46 -1.76
N GLY A 220 5.10 -4.52 -2.28
CA GLY A 220 4.61 -5.89 -2.19
C GLY A 220 3.61 -6.26 -3.30
N GLY A 221 3.25 -7.55 -3.30
CA GLY A 221 2.47 -8.26 -4.33
C GLY A 221 1.11 -7.68 -4.74
N SER A 222 0.48 -6.91 -3.86
CA SER A 222 -0.93 -6.55 -3.94
C SER A 222 -1.17 -5.05 -4.21
N SER A 223 -0.14 -4.30 -4.61
CA SER A 223 -0.27 -2.86 -4.82
C SER A 223 -0.55 -2.47 -6.28
N ASN A 224 -1.46 -1.53 -6.49
CA ASN A 224 -1.73 -0.89 -7.79
C ASN A 224 -0.84 0.35 -8.02
N VAL A 225 0.36 0.37 -7.43
CA VAL A 225 1.30 1.47 -7.61
C VAL A 225 1.98 1.29 -8.97
N PRO A 226 2.01 2.29 -9.85
CA PRO A 226 2.75 2.18 -11.11
C PRO A 226 4.26 2.15 -10.83
N LEU A 227 4.97 1.20 -11.44
CA LEU A 227 6.39 0.95 -11.23
C LEU A 227 7.28 2.16 -11.57
N GLY A 228 6.94 2.89 -12.63
CA GLY A 228 7.85 3.79 -13.34
C GLY A 228 8.61 4.80 -12.50
N PHE A 229 7.93 5.84 -12.02
CA PHE A 229 8.60 6.95 -11.33
C PHE A 229 9.07 6.57 -9.92
N VAL A 230 8.24 5.85 -9.18
CA VAL A 230 8.50 5.51 -7.78
C VAL A 230 9.69 4.56 -7.65
N SER A 231 9.69 3.45 -8.40
CA SER A 231 10.77 2.46 -8.32
C SER A 231 12.08 2.98 -8.89
N LEU A 232 12.04 3.81 -9.94
CA LEU A 232 13.26 4.43 -10.46
C LEU A 232 13.88 5.35 -9.41
N THR A 233 13.07 6.21 -8.78
CA THR A 233 13.55 7.16 -7.77
C THR A 233 14.17 6.41 -6.59
N GLU A 234 13.53 5.34 -6.12
CA GLU A 234 14.05 4.49 -5.05
C GLU A 234 15.42 3.88 -5.39
N ASN A 235 15.55 3.25 -6.56
CA ASN A 235 16.82 2.63 -6.98
C ASN A 235 17.94 3.66 -7.14
N VAL A 236 17.62 4.86 -7.64
CA VAL A 236 18.57 5.97 -7.75
C VAL A 236 18.97 6.51 -6.39
N MET A 237 18.02 6.69 -5.46
CA MET A 237 18.33 7.12 -4.09
C MET A 237 19.22 6.09 -3.39
N MET A 238 18.94 4.81 -3.56
CA MET A 238 19.73 3.71 -2.99
C MET A 238 21.16 3.70 -3.53
N LEU A 239 21.32 3.83 -4.85
CA LEU A 239 22.62 3.97 -5.50
C LEU A 239 23.37 5.21 -5.00
N GLY A 240 22.70 6.37 -4.97
CA GLY A 240 23.28 7.63 -4.52
C GLY A 240 23.71 7.59 -3.05
N MET A 241 22.89 7.01 -2.20
CA MET A 241 23.18 6.85 -0.77
C MET A 241 24.32 5.87 -0.52
N GLY A 242 24.36 4.75 -1.26
CA GLY A 242 25.48 3.82 -1.23
C GLY A 242 26.79 4.49 -1.64
N LEU A 243 26.78 5.27 -2.73
CA LEU A 243 27.96 6.05 -3.15
C LEU A 243 28.36 7.09 -2.11
N TRP A 244 27.40 7.83 -1.54
CA TRP A 244 27.64 8.86 -0.52
C TRP A 244 28.23 8.29 0.75
N MET A 245 27.62 7.25 1.34
CA MET A 245 28.11 6.65 2.57
C MET A 245 29.42 5.87 2.35
N GLY A 246 29.59 5.24 1.19
CA GLY A 246 30.84 4.59 0.81
C GLY A 246 31.97 5.60 0.67
N ALA A 247 31.73 6.71 -0.01
CA ALA A 247 32.63 7.85 -0.10
C ALA A 247 33.02 8.39 1.28
N LYS A 248 32.02 8.65 2.14
CA LYS A 248 32.24 9.15 3.50
C LYS A 248 33.11 8.20 4.34
N ALA A 249 32.87 6.90 4.22
CA ALA A 249 33.65 5.88 4.91
C ALA A 249 35.10 5.74 4.40
N LEU A 250 35.31 5.91 3.08
CA LEU A 250 36.64 5.86 2.47
C LEU A 250 37.45 7.14 2.69
N TRP A 251 36.80 8.30 2.74
CA TRP A 251 37.44 9.62 2.90
C TRP A 251 37.45 10.14 4.34
N GLY A 252 36.83 9.45 5.29
CA GLY A 252 36.85 9.82 6.71
C GLY A 252 36.09 11.10 7.06
N LEU A 253 35.04 11.42 6.30
CA LEU A 253 34.14 12.57 6.49
C LEU A 253 33.02 12.32 7.51
#